data_AF-A0A1G0GET5-F1
#
_entry.id   AF-A0A1G0GET5-F1
#
_cell.length_a   1.000
_cell.length_b   1.000
_cell.length_c   1.000
_cell.angle_alpha   90.00
_cell.angle_beta   90.00
_cell.angle_gamma   90.00
#
_symmetry.space_group_name_H-M   'P 1'
#
loop_
_entity.id
_entity.type
_entity.pdbx_description
1 polymer ?
#
loop_
_entity_poly.entity_id
_entity_poly.type
_entity_poly.pdbx_seq_one_letter_code
_entity_poly.pdbx_strand_id
1 'polypeptide(L)'
;MPFTEEQTGYEKTILSDLQGAWIVLRETVVDTEGFEGWDRVLFHIDEAMSWETVRNLRRMPSLLLVIRNICAQGKAPQQVLEHIQYVDDILKEALMEFPN
;
A
#
# COMPACT_ATOMS: atom_id res chain seq x y z
N MET A 1 -8.70 -2.07 -40.66
CA MET A 1 -8.27 -1.78 -39.28
C MET A 1 -9.02 -2.75 -38.38
N PRO A 2 -8.34 -3.60 -37.59
CA PRO A 2 -9.05 -4.36 -36.57
C PRO A 2 -9.59 -3.36 -35.54
N PHE A 3 -10.88 -3.49 -35.19
CA PHE A 3 -11.45 -2.75 -34.08
C PHE A 3 -10.84 -3.29 -32.79
N THR A 4 -10.40 -2.40 -31.90
CA THR A 4 -10.02 -2.79 -30.55
C THR A 4 -11.32 -3.16 -29.83
N GLU A 5 -11.58 -4.46 -29.68
CA GLU A 5 -12.68 -4.94 -28.84
C GLU A 5 -12.36 -4.63 -27.37
N GLU A 6 -13.31 -4.03 -26.67
CA GLU A 6 -13.22 -3.79 -25.24
C GLU A 6 -13.19 -5.13 -24.51
N GLN A 7 -12.23 -5.32 -23.61
CA GLN A 7 -12.16 -6.55 -22.81
C GLN A 7 -13.43 -6.69 -21.98
N THR A 8 -14.10 -7.84 -22.08
CA THR A 8 -15.36 -8.15 -21.39
C THR A 8 -15.18 -8.51 -19.91
N GLY A 9 -13.95 -8.38 -19.38
CA GLY A 9 -13.62 -8.63 -17.99
C GLY A 9 -12.38 -7.84 -17.56
N TYR A 10 -12.21 -7.68 -16.25
CA TYR A 10 -11.00 -7.12 -15.66
C TYR A 10 -10.08 -8.28 -15.27
N GLU A 11 -8.90 -8.37 -15.89
CA GLU A 11 -7.84 -9.20 -15.35
C GLU A 11 -7.31 -8.55 -14.07
N LYS A 12 -7.30 -9.31 -12.98
CA LYS A 12 -6.75 -8.84 -11.71
C LYS A 12 -5.26 -8.63 -11.90
N THR A 13 -4.80 -7.40 -11.74
CA THR A 13 -3.38 -7.05 -11.88
C THR A 13 -2.72 -6.96 -10.50
N ILE A 14 -1.38 -7.10 -10.45
CA ILE A 14 -0.61 -6.86 -9.23
C ILE A 14 -0.83 -5.44 -8.67
N LEU A 15 -1.16 -4.46 -9.52
CA LEU A 15 -1.48 -3.09 -9.09
C LEU A 15 -2.83 -3.02 -8.37
N SER A 16 -3.81 -3.81 -8.81
CA SER A 16 -5.09 -3.95 -8.11
C SER A 16 -4.90 -4.63 -6.75
N ASP A 17 -4.01 -5.63 -6.67
CA ASP A 17 -3.63 -6.26 -5.40
C ASP A 17 -2.90 -5.31 -4.46
N LEU A 18 -1.95 -4.52 -4.98
CA LEU A 18 -1.24 -3.51 -4.22
C LEU A 18 -2.20 -2.47 -3.66
N GLN A 19 -3.13 -1.96 -4.49
CA GLN A 19 -4.17 -1.04 -4.05
C GLN A 19 -5.03 -1.65 -2.93
N GLY A 20 -5.45 -2.90 -3.09
CA GLY A 20 -6.24 -3.60 -2.08
C GLY A 20 -5.48 -3.74 -0.75
N ALA A 21 -4.20 -4.10 -0.80
CA ALA A 21 -3.36 -4.24 0.38
C ALA A 21 -3.22 -2.92 1.17
N TRP A 22 -3.05 -1.80 0.47
CA TRP A 22 -3.01 -0.47 1.08
C TRP A 22 -4.34 -0.08 1.73
N ILE A 23 -5.48 -0.38 1.10
CA ILE A 23 -6.80 -0.12 1.67
C ILE A 23 -6.99 -0.91 2.95
N VAL A 24 -6.66 -2.20 2.96
CA VAL A 24 -6.77 -3.06 4.15
C VAL A 24 -5.86 -2.56 5.27
N LEU A 25 -4.63 -2.16 4.96
CA LEU A 25 -3.73 -1.56 5.96
C LEU A 25 -4.33 -0.27 6.55
N ARG A 26 -4.88 0.60 5.70
CA ARG A 26 -5.52 1.85 6.13
C ARG A 26 -6.70 1.58 7.06
N GLU A 27 -7.60 0.68 6.66
CA GLU A 27 -8.77 0.28 7.46
C GLU A 27 -8.35 -0.30 8.80
N THR A 28 -7.34 -1.17 8.82
CA THR A 28 -6.83 -1.72 10.08
C THR A 28 -6.30 -0.64 11.01
N VAL A 29 -5.57 0.34 10.50
CA VAL A 29 -5.06 1.46 11.32
C VAL A 29 -6.22 2.30 11.89
N VAL A 30 -7.30 2.49 11.12
CA VAL A 30 -8.53 3.16 11.58
C VAL A 30 -9.33 2.29 12.56
N ASP A 31 -9.31 0.98 12.45
CA ASP A 31 -10.04 0.10 13.38
C ASP A 31 -9.28 -0.09 14.70
N THR A 32 -7.96 0.08 14.66
CA THR A 32 -7.06 -0.13 15.80
C THR A 32 -6.58 1.18 16.45
N GLU A 33 -7.32 2.28 16.27
CA GLU A 33 -6.94 3.60 16.78
C GLU A 33 -6.48 3.52 18.24
N GLY A 34 -5.47 4.33 18.59
CA GLY A 34 -5.00 4.46 19.98
C GLY A 34 -3.57 4.01 20.26
N PHE A 35 -2.81 3.59 19.25
CA PHE A 35 -1.35 3.47 19.37
C PHE A 35 -0.65 4.79 19.01
N GLU A 36 0.52 5.07 19.59
CA GLU A 36 1.19 6.35 19.39
C GLU A 36 1.61 6.55 17.92
N GLY A 37 1.21 7.68 17.31
CA GLY A 37 1.53 8.01 15.92
C GLY A 37 0.62 7.40 14.85
N TRP A 38 -0.52 6.81 15.23
CA TRP A 38 -1.52 6.27 14.29
C TRP A 38 -2.02 7.29 13.25
N ASP A 39 -2.18 8.56 13.64
CA ASP A 39 -2.58 9.68 12.79
C ASP A 39 -1.53 9.97 11.69
N ARG A 40 -0.25 9.92 12.07
CA ARG A 40 0.87 10.09 11.13
C ARG A 40 0.99 8.90 10.19
N VAL A 41 0.68 7.70 10.67
CA VAL A 41 0.63 6.49 9.83
C VAL A 41 -0.44 6.66 8.75
N LEU A 42 -1.65 7.10 9.10
CA LEU A 42 -2.70 7.37 8.11
C LEU A 42 -2.27 8.41 7.08
N PHE A 43 -1.63 9.49 7.51
CA PHE A 43 -1.09 10.50 6.60
C PHE A 43 -0.11 9.89 5.58
N HIS A 44 0.85 9.07 6.05
CA HIS A 44 1.82 8.46 5.14
C HIS A 44 1.23 7.35 4.25
N ILE A 45 0.16 6.67 4.70
CA ILE A 45 -0.59 5.73 3.86
C ILE A 45 -1.28 6.50 2.72
N ASP A 46 -1.96 7.61 3.03
CA ASP A 46 -2.61 8.45 2.03
C ASP A 46 -1.57 9.07 1.06
N GLU A 47 -0.39 9.43 1.55
CA GLU A 47 0.75 9.88 0.73
C GLU A 47 1.27 8.77 -0.21
N ALA A 48 1.38 7.54 0.29
CA ALA A 48 1.78 6.38 -0.51
C ALA A 48 0.76 6.08 -1.61
N MET A 49 -0.52 6.33 -1.36
CA MET A 49 -1.62 6.16 -2.31
C MET A 49 -1.92 7.41 -3.15
N SER A 50 -1.15 8.48 -2.99
CA SER A 50 -1.33 9.70 -3.78
C SER A 50 -0.99 9.48 -5.25
N TRP A 51 -1.60 10.29 -6.13
CA TRP A 51 -1.37 10.20 -7.58
C TRP A 51 0.11 10.37 -7.97
N GLU A 52 0.85 11.15 -7.18
CA GLU A 52 2.29 11.36 -7.39
C GLU A 52 3.11 10.09 -7.10
N THR A 53 2.74 9.33 -6.07
CA THR A 53 3.43 8.10 -5.68
C THR A 53 3.02 6.92 -6.56
N VAL A 54 1.73 6.74 -6.87
CA VAL A 54 1.27 5.62 -7.73
C VAL A 54 1.80 5.71 -9.16
N ARG A 55 2.17 6.92 -9.63
CA ARG A 55 2.85 7.12 -10.92
C ARG A 55 4.32 6.67 -10.91
N ASN A 56 4.94 6.59 -9.73
CA ASN A 56 6.32 6.16 -9.55
C ASN A 56 6.44 5.30 -8.28
N LEU A 57 6.19 4.00 -8.45
CA LEU A 57 6.14 3.03 -7.36
C LEU A 57 7.46 2.94 -6.58
N ARG A 58 8.59 3.35 -7.16
CA ARG A 58 9.89 3.39 -6.46
C ARG A 58 9.93 4.35 -5.27
N ARG A 59 8.94 5.24 -5.14
CA ARG A 59 8.77 6.12 -3.97
C ARG A 59 8.06 5.43 -2.80
N MET A 60 7.29 4.38 -3.05
CA MET A 60 6.53 3.67 -2.01
C MET A 60 7.41 2.97 -0.95
N PRO A 61 8.56 2.32 -1.28
CA PRO A 61 9.38 1.64 -0.27
C PRO A 61 9.85 2.56 0.87
N SER A 62 10.23 3.81 0.54
CA SER A 62 10.61 4.78 1.57
C SER A 62 9.44 5.16 2.47
N LEU A 63 8.24 5.31 1.91
CA LEU A 63 7.04 5.64 2.68
C LEU A 63 6.61 4.47 3.57
N LEU A 64 6.66 3.23 3.04
CA LEU A 64 6.37 2.02 3.79
C LEU A 64 7.35 1.83 4.95
N LEU A 65 8.63 2.16 4.75
CA LEU A 65 9.63 2.13 5.81
C LEU A 65 9.32 3.14 6.92
N VAL A 66 8.90 4.36 6.56
CA VAL A 66 8.47 5.38 7.54
C VAL A 66 7.26 4.88 8.34
N ILE A 67 6.25 4.35 7.66
CA ILE A 67 5.05 3.76 8.30
C ILE A 67 5.46 2.65 9.27
N ARG A 68 6.28 1.70 8.83
CA ARG A 68 6.78 0.59 9.66
C ARG A 68 7.51 1.09 10.91
N ASN A 69 8.35 2.10 10.77
CA ASN A 69 9.10 2.66 11.89
C ASN A 69 8.19 3.35 12.90
N ILE A 70 7.18 4.10 12.44
CA ILE A 70 6.20 4.73 13.33
C ILE A 70 5.41 3.64 14.07
N CYS A 71 4.89 2.63 13.36
CA CYS A 71 4.15 1.54 13.98
C CYS A 71 4.98 0.77 15.01
N ALA A 72 6.26 0.50 14.73
CA ALA A 72 7.15 -0.18 15.65
C ALA A 72 7.42 0.64 16.93
N GLN A 73 7.61 1.96 16.79
CA GLN A 73 7.82 2.87 17.93
C GLN A 73 6.54 3.06 18.75
N GLY A 74 5.39 3.16 18.07
CA GLY A 74 4.09 3.38 18.66
C GLY A 74 3.47 2.16 19.33
N LYS A 75 4.14 1.00 19.28
CA LYS A 75 3.62 -0.30 19.75
C LYS A 75 2.29 -0.64 19.07
N ALA A 76 2.23 -0.44 17.76
CA ALA A 76 1.05 -0.78 16.97
C ALA A 76 0.66 -2.26 17.16
N PRO A 77 -0.63 -2.60 17.10
CA PRO A 77 -1.09 -3.97 17.22
C PRO A 77 -0.47 -4.88 16.16
N GLN A 78 -0.30 -6.15 16.51
CA GLN A 78 0.29 -7.16 15.64
C GLN A 78 -0.38 -7.22 14.25
N GLN A 79 -1.70 -7.04 14.20
CA GLN A 79 -2.47 -7.01 12.96
C GLN A 79 -2.00 -5.91 12.00
N VAL A 80 -1.67 -4.71 12.50
CA VAL A 80 -1.12 -3.62 11.67
C VAL A 80 0.23 -4.01 11.10
N LEU A 81 1.08 -4.67 11.88
CA LEU A 81 2.40 -5.13 11.44
C LEU A 81 2.30 -6.22 10.36
N GLU A 82 1.32 -7.10 10.48
CA GLU A 82 1.02 -8.14 9.48
C GLU A 82 0.55 -7.52 8.15
N HIS A 83 -0.33 -6.52 8.19
CA HIS A 83 -0.74 -5.82 6.98
C HIS A 83 0.38 -4.98 6.35
N ILE A 84 1.29 -4.41 7.15
CA ILE A 84 2.51 -3.77 6.63
C ILE A 84 3.38 -4.79 5.89
N GLN A 85 3.56 -5.99 6.44
CA GLN A 85 4.33 -7.05 5.77
C GLN A 85 3.64 -7.50 4.48
N TYR A 86 2.32 -7.62 4.49
CA TYR A 86 1.55 -7.97 3.29
C TYR A 86 1.70 -6.93 2.17
N VAL A 87 1.66 -5.64 2.50
CA VAL A 87 1.95 -4.56 1.54
C VAL A 87 3.39 -4.65 1.03
N ASP A 88 4.38 -4.91 1.90
CA ASP A 88 5.79 -5.06 1.52
C ASP A 88 6.01 -6.19 0.50
N ASP A 89 5.34 -7.32 0.69
CA ASP A 89 5.45 -8.48 -0.20
C ASP A 89 4.86 -8.17 -1.59
N ILE A 90 3.66 -7.60 -1.65
CA ILE A 90 3.02 -7.22 -2.92
C ILE A 90 3.78 -6.09 -3.61
N LEU A 91 4.31 -5.12 -2.85
CA LEU A 91 5.08 -4.01 -3.41
C LEU A 91 6.35 -4.51 -4.08
N LYS A 92 7.04 -5.50 -3.50
CA LYS A 92 8.21 -6.12 -4.14
C LYS A 92 7.84 -6.79 -5.45
N GLU A 93 6.72 -7.52 -5.47
CA GLU A 93 6.21 -8.15 -6.69
C GLU A 93 5.86 -7.11 -7.76
N ALA A 94 5.12 -6.06 -7.39
CA ALA A 94 4.78 -4.95 -8.27
C ALA A 94 6.04 -4.26 -8.84
N LEU A 95 7.10 -4.07 -8.05
CA LEU A 95 8.35 -3.48 -8.51
C LEU A 95 9.15 -4.41 -9.44
N MET A 96 9.00 -5.73 -9.32
CA MET A 96 9.60 -6.69 -10.25
C MET A 96 8.88 -6.68 -11.61
N GLU A 97 7.54 -6.58 -11.60
CA GLU A 97 6.75 -6.49 -12.84
C GLU A 97 6.80 -5.11 -13.50
N PHE A 98 6.83 -4.04 -12.69
CA PHE A 98 6.82 -2.64 -13.12
C PHE A 98 8.05 -1.90 -12.59
N PRO A 99 9.24 -2.10 -13.18
CA PRO A 99 10.45 -1.46 -12.72
C PRO A 99 10.52 0.05 -13.03
N ASN A 100 9.62 0.61 -13.86
CA ASN A 100 9.73 1.96 -14.43
C ASN A 100 9.28 3.09 -13.49
#